data_AF-A0A8T9C0T0-F1
#
_entry.id   AF-A0A8T9C0T0-F1
#
_cell.length_a   1.000
_cell.length_b   1.000
_cell.length_c   1.000
_cell.angle_alpha   90.00
_cell.angle_beta   90.00
_cell.angle_gamma   90.00
#
_symmetry.space_group_name_H-M   'P 1'
#
loop_
_entity.id
_entity.type
_entity.pdbx_description
1 polymer ?
#
loop_
_entity_poly.entity_id
_entity_poly.type
_entity_poly.pdbx_seq_one_letter_code
_entity_poly.pdbx_strand_id
1 'polypeptide(L)'
;MGSIKPGSALVKLIPWDPESPSHVQRLYDQRVACGWKEERVERWRELQRQGKISLQWIVLAQPSPSLLTAHTTAYPSESTSLLDTPASFGGKPRIATNAEFLPVGHISLDSEYETAEHAEAEEGLYWIATFYISTALQGSGLGRAAMDAVEAMATSEPLNARVLGLSTVAKDGAGRKE
;
A
#
# COMPACT_ATOMS: atom_id res chain seq x y z
N MET A 1 -21.25 30.58 -5.68
CA MET A 1 -20.09 29.69 -5.53
C MET A 1 -20.48 28.52 -4.65
N GLY A 2 -20.54 27.31 -5.20
CA GLY A 2 -20.80 26.10 -4.42
C GLY A 2 -19.56 25.75 -3.59
N SER A 3 -19.69 25.76 -2.27
CA SER A 3 -18.65 25.29 -1.37
C SER A 3 -18.49 23.78 -1.55
N ILE A 4 -17.36 23.35 -2.11
CA ILE A 4 -16.98 21.94 -2.17
C ILE A 4 -16.79 21.50 -0.72
N LYS A 5 -17.67 20.63 -0.22
CA LYS A 5 -17.41 19.93 1.04
C LYS A 5 -16.18 19.04 0.82
N PRO A 6 -15.17 19.04 1.71
CA PRO A 6 -14.11 18.06 1.64
C PRO A 6 -14.76 16.68 1.77
N GLY A 7 -14.75 15.90 0.68
CA GLY A 7 -15.20 14.53 0.72
C GLY A 7 -14.36 13.78 1.75
N SER A 8 -15.00 13.07 2.68
CA SER A 8 -14.29 12.14 3.55
C SER A 8 -13.44 11.22 2.67
N ALA A 9 -12.15 11.10 2.98
CA ALA A 9 -11.28 10.14 2.30
C ALA A 9 -11.95 8.75 2.34
N LEU A 10 -11.96 8.03 1.22
CA LEU A 10 -12.56 6.69 1.15
C LEU A 10 -11.65 5.64 1.78
N VAL A 11 -10.36 5.91 1.85
CA VAL A 11 -9.34 5.02 2.41
C VAL A 11 -8.48 5.72 3.44
N LYS A 12 -7.88 4.91 4.31
CA LYS A 12 -6.78 5.26 5.19
C LYS A 12 -5.60 4.37 4.82
N LEU A 13 -4.39 4.93 4.94
CA LEU A 13 -3.16 4.18 4.78
C LEU A 13 -2.58 3.88 6.15
N ILE A 14 -2.36 2.61 6.46
CA ILE A 14 -1.76 2.16 7.71
C ILE A 14 -0.44 1.48 7.38
N PRO A 15 0.70 1.88 7.96
CA PRO A 15 1.96 1.26 7.60
C PRO A 15 1.99 -0.25 7.87
N TRP A 16 2.71 -0.96 7.02
CA TRP A 16 2.98 -2.37 7.17
C TRP A 16 4.06 -2.65 8.21
N ASP A 17 3.88 -3.73 8.98
CA ASP A 17 4.83 -4.14 10.01
C ASP A 17 5.71 -5.30 9.52
N PRO A 18 7.02 -5.07 9.26
CA PRO A 18 7.93 -6.13 8.83
C PRO A 18 8.27 -7.13 9.96
N GLU A 19 7.98 -6.80 11.21
CA GLU A 19 8.23 -7.67 12.38
C GLU A 19 7.01 -8.51 12.77
N SER A 20 5.81 -8.13 12.34
CA SER A 20 4.58 -8.85 12.68
C SER A 20 4.33 -10.02 11.73
N PRO A 21 4.31 -11.27 12.21
CA PRO A 21 4.05 -12.43 11.36
C PRO A 21 2.69 -12.36 10.64
N SER A 22 1.68 -11.77 11.27
CA SER A 22 0.35 -11.63 10.65
C SER A 22 0.33 -10.62 9.50
N HIS A 23 1.10 -9.53 9.61
CA HIS A 23 1.28 -8.57 8.52
C HIS A 23 2.07 -9.18 7.36
N VAL A 24 3.14 -9.91 7.66
CA VAL A 24 3.96 -10.59 6.66
C VAL A 24 3.13 -11.63 5.89
N GLN A 25 2.38 -12.46 6.63
CA GLN A 25 1.50 -13.46 6.01
C GLN A 25 0.41 -12.80 5.16
N ARG A 26 -0.25 -11.74 5.67
CA ARG A 26 -1.27 -11.03 4.89
C ARG A 26 -0.70 -10.46 3.60
N LEU A 27 0.53 -9.94 3.62
CA LEU A 27 1.14 -9.36 2.43
C LEU A 27 1.41 -10.46 1.42
N TYR A 28 1.96 -11.59 1.87
CA TYR A 28 2.15 -12.77 1.04
C TYR A 28 0.83 -13.22 0.38
N ASP A 29 -0.25 -13.38 1.15
CA ASP A 29 -1.56 -13.78 0.64
C ASP A 29 -2.07 -12.82 -0.46
N GLN A 30 -1.95 -11.50 -0.23
CA GLN A 30 -2.33 -10.50 -1.23
C GLN A 30 -1.43 -10.51 -2.48
N ARG A 31 -0.12 -10.83 -2.34
CA ARG A 31 0.78 -10.97 -3.49
C ARG A 31 0.46 -12.21 -4.31
N VAL A 32 0.13 -13.33 -3.65
CA VAL A 32 -0.36 -14.54 -4.31
C VAL A 32 -1.67 -14.24 -5.05
N ALA A 33 -2.63 -13.57 -4.39
CA ALA A 33 -3.88 -13.16 -5.01
C ALA A 33 -3.70 -12.16 -6.17
N CYS A 34 -2.69 -11.30 -6.10
CA CYS A 34 -2.28 -10.41 -7.18
C CYS A 34 -1.68 -11.18 -8.35
N GLY A 35 -0.96 -12.28 -8.07
CA GLY A 35 -0.27 -13.13 -9.03
C GLY A 35 1.15 -12.67 -9.37
N TRP A 36 1.76 -11.83 -8.51
CA TRP A 36 3.04 -11.16 -8.81
C TRP A 36 3.95 -11.09 -7.59
N LYS A 37 5.21 -11.52 -7.76
CA LYS A 37 6.33 -11.22 -6.85
C LYS A 37 6.08 -11.63 -5.39
N GLU A 38 5.32 -12.70 -5.14
CA GLU A 38 5.09 -13.25 -3.80
C GLU A 38 6.40 -13.63 -3.10
N GLU A 39 7.40 -14.05 -3.87
CA GLU A 39 8.73 -14.41 -3.40
C GLU A 39 9.55 -13.22 -2.87
N ARG A 40 9.12 -11.97 -3.15
CA ARG A 40 9.85 -10.76 -2.73
C ARG A 40 9.46 -10.25 -1.34
N VAL A 41 8.44 -10.82 -0.69
CA VAL A 41 7.96 -10.33 0.62
C VAL A 41 9.08 -10.28 1.66
N GLU A 42 9.94 -11.30 1.74
CA GLU A 42 11.07 -11.30 2.68
C GLU A 42 12.09 -10.20 2.36
N ARG A 43 12.34 -9.92 1.07
CA ARG A 43 13.21 -8.81 0.67
C ARG A 43 12.61 -7.47 1.07
N TRP A 44 11.30 -7.29 0.93
CA TRP A 44 10.61 -6.08 1.32
C TRP A 44 10.63 -5.83 2.83
N ARG A 45 10.63 -6.88 3.67
CA ARG A 45 10.83 -6.71 5.12
C ARG A 45 12.13 -5.97 5.42
N GLU A 46 13.21 -6.38 4.77
CA GLU A 46 14.52 -5.78 4.96
C GLU A 46 14.56 -4.33 4.45
N LEU A 47 14.01 -4.07 3.26
CA LEU A 47 13.95 -2.72 2.71
C LEU A 47 13.09 -1.77 3.55
N GLN A 48 11.99 -2.28 4.13
CA GLN A 48 11.11 -1.53 5.02
C GLN A 48 11.84 -1.12 6.30
N ARG A 49 12.62 -2.04 6.91
CA ARG A 49 13.46 -1.73 8.08
C ARG A 49 14.47 -0.65 7.79
N GLN A 50 15.05 -0.67 6.59
CA GLN A 50 16.02 0.32 6.14
C GLN A 50 15.39 1.66 5.76
N GLY A 51 14.05 1.76 5.71
CA GLY A 51 13.35 2.96 5.26
C GLY A 51 13.48 3.24 3.76
N LYS A 52 13.91 2.24 2.98
CA LYS A 52 14.05 2.34 1.51
C LYS A 52 12.72 2.18 0.78
N ILE A 53 11.83 1.40 1.37
CA ILE A 53 10.43 1.31 0.96
C ILE A 53 9.54 1.73 2.12
N SER A 54 8.36 2.24 1.79
CA SER A 54 7.36 2.65 2.77
C SER A 54 6.02 1.99 2.45
N LEU A 55 5.95 0.68 2.68
CA LEU A 55 4.77 -0.14 2.39
C LEU A 55 3.66 0.15 3.40
N GLN A 56 2.45 0.30 2.89
CA GLN A 56 1.25 0.62 3.64
C GLN A 56 0.08 -0.24 3.19
N TRP A 57 -0.75 -0.62 4.15
CA TRP A 57 -2.08 -1.18 3.94
C TRP A 57 -3.06 -0.12 3.49
N ILE A 58 -3.92 -0.49 2.55
CA ILE A 58 -5.10 0.28 2.16
C ILE A 58 -6.28 -0.28 2.93
N VAL A 59 -6.91 0.58 3.74
CA VAL A 59 -8.04 0.24 4.61
C VAL A 59 -9.20 1.17 4.30
N LEU A 60 -10.43 0.68 4.37
CA LEU A 60 -11.60 1.56 4.26
C LEU A 60 -11.60 2.59 5.39
N ALA A 61 -11.75 3.88 5.06
CA ALA A 61 -11.75 4.93 6.07
C ALA A 61 -12.94 4.81 7.03
N GLN A 62 -14.06 4.31 6.51
CA GLN A 62 -15.25 3.94 7.26
C GLN A 62 -15.63 2.49 6.92
N PRO A 63 -16.00 1.66 7.91
CA PRO A 63 -16.43 0.29 7.66
C PRO A 63 -17.62 0.27 6.69
N SER A 64 -17.52 -0.54 5.65
CA SER A 64 -18.61 -0.81 4.71
C SER A 64 -18.86 -2.33 4.69
N PRO A 65 -19.91 -2.82 5.36
CA PRO A 65 -20.16 -4.26 5.45
C PRO A 65 -20.24 -4.92 4.08
N SER A 66 -20.84 -4.29 3.08
CA SER A 66 -20.95 -4.85 1.73
C SER A 66 -19.58 -5.05 1.05
N LEU A 67 -18.68 -4.06 1.15
CA LEU A 67 -17.33 -4.18 0.59
C LEU A 67 -16.48 -5.18 1.37
N LEU A 68 -16.57 -5.19 2.70
CA LEU A 68 -15.82 -6.15 3.53
C LEU A 68 -16.30 -7.58 3.29
N THR A 69 -17.61 -7.82 3.17
CA THR A 69 -18.15 -9.12 2.78
C THR A 69 -17.68 -9.53 1.39
N ALA A 70 -17.78 -8.65 0.38
CA ALA A 70 -17.31 -8.97 -0.96
C ALA A 70 -15.82 -9.35 -0.98
N HIS A 71 -14.98 -8.61 -0.24
CA HIS A 71 -13.55 -8.90 -0.10
C HIS A 71 -13.31 -10.27 0.56
N THR A 72 -13.87 -10.50 1.75
CA THR A 72 -13.64 -11.72 2.53
C THR A 72 -14.27 -12.97 1.92
N THR A 73 -15.36 -12.83 1.15
CA THR A 73 -15.91 -13.93 0.35
C THR A 73 -14.97 -14.33 -0.79
N ALA A 74 -14.36 -13.36 -1.47
CA ALA A 74 -13.41 -13.65 -2.55
C ALA A 74 -12.05 -14.14 -2.01
N TYR A 75 -11.65 -13.65 -0.84
CA TYR A 75 -10.36 -13.95 -0.21
C TYR A 75 -10.53 -14.37 1.26
N PRO A 76 -10.94 -15.62 1.53
CA PRO A 76 -11.24 -16.07 2.89
C PRO A 76 -10.04 -16.02 3.86
N SER A 77 -8.82 -16.23 3.37
CA SER A 77 -7.57 -16.07 4.15
C SER A 77 -7.37 -14.63 4.65
N GLU A 78 -8.06 -13.67 4.04
CA GLU A 78 -7.96 -12.25 4.36
C GLU A 78 -9.03 -11.77 5.35
N SER A 79 -9.80 -12.67 5.97
CA SER A 79 -10.93 -12.33 6.86
C SER A 79 -10.54 -11.83 8.26
N THR A 80 -9.34 -12.15 8.74
CA THR A 80 -8.90 -11.77 10.09
C THR A 80 -8.38 -10.32 10.12
N SER A 81 -8.79 -9.53 11.12
CA SER A 81 -8.22 -8.19 11.34
C SER A 81 -6.74 -8.23 11.69
N LEU A 82 -6.00 -7.22 11.27
CA LEU A 82 -4.64 -6.91 11.73
C LEU A 82 -4.69 -5.82 12.81
N LEU A 83 -3.61 -5.73 13.59
CA LEU A 83 -3.39 -4.65 14.55
C LEU A 83 -2.38 -3.65 14.00
N ASP A 84 -2.59 -2.36 14.27
CA ASP A 84 -1.64 -1.31 13.95
C ASP A 84 -0.46 -1.34 14.92
N THR A 85 0.52 -2.19 14.63
CA THR A 85 1.69 -2.49 15.47
C THR A 85 3.03 -1.84 15.07
N PRO A 86 3.28 -1.37 13.83
CA PRO A 86 4.64 -0.94 13.50
C PRO A 86 5.09 0.30 14.28
N ALA A 87 6.28 0.21 14.88
CA ALA A 87 6.87 1.26 15.70
C ALA A 87 7.67 2.30 14.88
N SER A 88 7.75 2.14 13.57
CA SER A 88 8.39 3.09 12.65
C SER A 88 7.67 3.12 11.31
N PHE A 89 7.95 4.17 10.52
CA PHE A 89 7.51 4.29 9.13
C PHE A 89 8.46 5.22 8.37
N GLY A 90 8.89 4.84 7.16
CA GLY A 90 9.85 5.62 6.37
C GLY A 90 11.16 5.92 7.12
N GLY A 91 11.65 4.96 7.91
CA GLY A 91 12.85 5.13 8.76
C GLY A 91 12.66 6.04 9.99
N LYS A 92 11.46 6.58 10.23
CA LYS A 92 11.17 7.45 11.38
C LYS A 92 10.38 6.71 12.45
N PRO A 93 10.68 6.90 13.75
CA PRO A 93 9.88 6.34 14.83
C PRO A 93 8.43 6.83 14.78
N ARG A 94 7.49 5.96 15.15
CA ARG A 94 6.09 6.32 15.36
C ARG A 94 5.49 5.58 16.55
N ILE A 95 4.36 6.07 17.04
CA ILE A 95 3.58 5.38 18.07
C ILE A 95 2.49 4.56 17.38
N ALA A 96 2.56 3.25 17.54
CA ALA A 96 1.57 2.30 17.07
C ALA A 96 0.22 2.53 17.78
N THR A 97 -0.89 2.62 17.04
CA THR A 97 -2.21 2.84 17.66
C THR A 97 -2.80 1.57 18.27
N ASN A 98 -2.32 0.39 17.85
CA ASN A 98 -2.88 -0.93 18.18
C ASN A 98 -4.37 -1.08 17.83
N ALA A 99 -4.91 -0.21 16.97
CA ALA A 99 -6.27 -0.34 16.48
C ALA A 99 -6.37 -1.53 15.50
N GLU A 100 -7.51 -2.21 15.55
CA GLU A 100 -7.83 -3.25 14.57
C GLU A 100 -8.23 -2.65 13.22
N PHE A 101 -7.81 -3.30 12.14
CA PHE A 101 -8.22 -2.95 10.78
C PHE A 101 -8.22 -4.16 9.87
N LEU A 102 -9.01 -4.08 8.78
CA LEU A 102 -9.01 -5.08 7.72
C LEU A 102 -8.41 -4.49 6.44
N PRO A 103 -7.19 -4.90 6.04
CA PRO A 103 -6.60 -4.47 4.78
C PRO A 103 -7.42 -5.00 3.61
N VAL A 104 -7.66 -4.14 2.62
CA VAL A 104 -8.29 -4.52 1.33
C VAL A 104 -7.36 -4.29 0.14
N GLY A 105 -6.09 -3.98 0.42
CA GLY A 105 -5.04 -3.74 -0.55
C GLY A 105 -3.77 -3.23 0.12
N HIS A 106 -2.76 -2.91 -0.69
CA HIS A 106 -1.51 -2.32 -0.25
C HIS A 106 -0.94 -1.39 -1.33
N ILE A 107 -0.09 -0.45 -0.90
CA ILE A 107 0.64 0.50 -1.75
C ILE A 107 1.93 0.87 -1.03
N SER A 108 2.99 1.18 -1.78
CA SER A 108 4.26 1.62 -1.21
C SER A 108 4.72 2.92 -1.83
N LEU A 109 5.35 3.77 -1.02
CA LEU A 109 6.05 4.98 -1.47
C LEU A 109 7.54 4.84 -1.15
N ASP A 110 8.34 4.61 -2.18
CA ASP A 110 9.71 4.15 -2.05
C ASP A 110 10.69 5.27 -2.42
N SER A 111 11.75 5.40 -1.62
CA SER A 111 12.86 6.32 -1.92
C SER A 111 13.88 5.69 -2.88
N GLU A 112 13.89 4.36 -3.00
CA GLU A 112 14.69 3.61 -3.95
C GLU A 112 13.80 2.70 -4.80
N TYR A 113 14.02 2.66 -6.12
CA TYR A 113 13.32 1.74 -7.01
C TYR A 113 14.18 0.54 -7.38
N GLU A 114 13.54 -0.62 -7.52
CA GLU A 114 14.20 -1.90 -7.81
C GLU A 114 14.93 -1.91 -9.17
N THR A 115 14.54 -1.05 -10.11
CA THR A 115 15.27 -0.81 -11.36
C THR A 115 15.85 0.61 -11.39
N ALA A 116 16.94 0.80 -10.65
CA ALA A 116 17.72 2.04 -10.62
C ALA A 116 18.24 2.50 -12.00
N GLU A 117 18.16 1.65 -13.02
CA GLU A 117 18.51 1.98 -14.41
C GLU A 117 17.53 2.96 -15.07
N HIS A 118 16.33 3.17 -14.51
CA HIS A 118 15.30 4.04 -15.11
C HIS A 118 15.27 5.47 -14.56
N ALA A 119 15.81 5.71 -13.36
CA ALA A 119 16.11 7.06 -12.88
C ALA A 119 17.12 6.98 -11.73
N GLU A 120 18.07 7.92 -11.70
CA GLU A 120 18.95 8.10 -10.55
C GLU A 120 18.15 8.57 -9.34
N ALA A 121 18.56 8.14 -8.14
CA ALA A 121 17.96 8.61 -6.90
C ALA A 121 18.26 10.11 -6.72
N GLU A 122 17.23 10.95 -6.85
CA GLU A 122 17.32 12.40 -6.64
C GLU A 122 16.46 12.80 -5.43
N GLU A 123 16.89 13.82 -4.68
CA GLU A 123 16.09 14.39 -3.60
C GLU A 123 14.74 14.89 -4.12
N GLY A 124 13.64 14.37 -3.55
CA GLY A 124 12.29 14.69 -3.99
C GLY A 124 11.73 13.81 -5.12
N LEU A 125 12.47 12.78 -5.56
CA LEU A 125 11.93 11.68 -6.37
C LEU A 125 11.50 10.52 -5.46
N TYR A 126 10.25 10.08 -5.60
CA TYR A 126 9.74 8.88 -4.94
C TYR A 126 9.00 7.99 -5.92
N TRP A 127 8.90 6.70 -5.61
CA TRP A 127 8.27 5.71 -6.46
C TRP A 127 7.02 5.15 -5.81
N ILE A 128 5.91 5.18 -6.53
CA ILE A 128 4.73 4.41 -6.15
C ILE A 128 4.94 2.98 -6.65
N ALA A 129 4.95 2.04 -5.71
CA ALA A 129 5.22 0.63 -5.98
C ALA A 129 4.23 -0.27 -5.25
N THR A 130 4.31 -1.56 -5.58
CA THR A 130 3.52 -2.66 -4.99
C THR A 130 2.02 -2.40 -4.91
N PHE A 131 1.48 -1.51 -5.75
CA PHE A 131 0.08 -1.11 -5.65
C PHE A 131 -0.87 -2.25 -6.01
N TYR A 132 -1.76 -2.58 -5.08
CA TYR A 132 -2.77 -3.62 -5.21
C TYR A 132 -4.05 -3.20 -4.48
N ILE A 133 -5.18 -3.40 -5.15
CA ILE A 133 -6.52 -3.39 -4.55
C ILE A 133 -7.12 -4.77 -4.78
N SER A 134 -7.73 -5.35 -3.74
CA SER A 134 -8.49 -6.58 -3.83
C SER A 134 -9.38 -6.58 -5.06
N THR A 135 -9.27 -7.60 -5.91
CA THR A 135 -9.95 -7.60 -7.22
C THR A 135 -11.47 -7.53 -7.08
N ALA A 136 -12.01 -8.10 -6.01
CA ALA A 136 -13.43 -8.03 -5.65
C ALA A 136 -13.94 -6.60 -5.41
N LEU A 137 -13.04 -5.65 -5.13
CA LEU A 137 -13.37 -4.25 -4.88
C LEU A 137 -12.94 -3.32 -6.01
N GLN A 138 -12.40 -3.83 -7.12
CA GLN A 138 -12.05 -2.98 -8.24
C GLN A 138 -13.31 -2.35 -8.88
N GLY A 139 -13.17 -1.12 -9.38
CA GLY A 139 -14.31 -0.32 -9.85
C GLY A 139 -15.07 0.44 -8.75
N SER A 140 -14.74 0.25 -7.47
CA SER A 140 -15.36 0.97 -6.34
C SER A 140 -14.76 2.35 -6.03
N GLY A 141 -13.75 2.79 -6.77
CA GLY A 141 -13.04 4.06 -6.54
C GLY A 141 -11.92 4.00 -5.49
N LEU A 142 -11.71 2.89 -4.79
CA LEU A 142 -10.66 2.74 -3.77
C LEU A 142 -9.25 2.94 -4.33
N GLY A 143 -9.00 2.51 -5.57
CA GLY A 143 -7.69 2.70 -6.19
C GLY A 143 -7.33 4.18 -6.38
N ARG A 144 -8.28 4.98 -6.87
CA ARG A 144 -8.10 6.43 -6.98
C ARG A 144 -7.88 7.06 -5.61
N ALA A 145 -8.68 6.68 -4.62
CA ALA A 145 -8.54 7.21 -3.28
C ALA A 145 -7.18 6.86 -2.63
N ALA A 146 -6.63 5.68 -2.92
CA ALA A 146 -5.30 5.28 -2.46
C ALA A 146 -4.19 6.11 -3.13
N MET A 147 -4.31 6.37 -4.45
CA MET A 147 -3.40 7.27 -5.17
C MET A 147 -3.46 8.70 -4.60
N ASP A 148 -4.66 9.26 -4.45
CA ASP A 148 -4.85 10.59 -3.86
C ASP A 148 -4.19 10.68 -2.45
N ALA A 149 -4.33 9.62 -1.64
CA ALA A 149 -3.75 9.56 -0.30
C ALA A 149 -2.21 9.46 -0.30
N VAL A 150 -1.63 8.63 -1.17
CA VAL A 150 -0.16 8.46 -1.24
C VAL A 150 0.50 9.69 -1.86
N GLU A 151 -0.12 10.32 -2.85
CA GLU A 151 0.34 11.57 -3.47
C GLU A 151 0.31 12.73 -2.46
N ALA A 152 -0.76 12.85 -1.68
CA ALA A 152 -0.84 13.83 -0.60
C ALA A 152 0.25 13.62 0.45
N MET A 153 0.55 12.36 0.80
CA MET A 153 1.64 12.03 1.72
C MET A 153 3.01 12.40 1.12
N ALA A 154 3.24 12.09 -0.15
CA ALA A 154 4.51 12.37 -0.82
C ALA A 154 4.80 13.87 -0.94
N THR A 155 3.78 14.67 -1.27
CA THR A 155 3.92 16.12 -1.48
C THR A 155 3.97 16.94 -0.19
N SER A 156 3.65 16.32 0.95
CA SER A 156 3.69 16.97 2.26
C SER A 156 5.08 16.88 2.90
N GLU A 157 5.35 17.76 3.88
CA GLU A 157 6.50 17.58 4.76
C GLU A 157 6.41 16.21 5.47
N PRO A 158 7.53 15.48 5.64
CA PRO A 158 8.90 15.89 5.36
C PRO A 158 9.39 15.58 3.94
N LEU A 159 8.60 14.87 3.12
CA LEU A 159 9.07 14.29 1.87
C LEU A 159 9.16 15.34 0.74
N ASN A 160 8.21 16.28 0.69
CA ASN A 160 8.18 17.38 -0.28
C ASN A 160 8.49 16.91 -1.71
N ALA A 161 7.93 15.74 -2.10
CA ALA A 161 8.20 15.10 -3.38
C ALA A 161 7.82 16.04 -4.53
N ARG A 162 8.72 16.15 -5.50
CA ARG A 162 8.54 16.91 -6.73
C ARG A 162 8.18 16.02 -7.90
N VAL A 163 8.63 14.77 -7.85
CA VAL A 163 8.43 13.79 -8.91
C VAL A 163 7.98 12.47 -8.28
N LEU A 164 6.93 11.89 -8.84
CA LEU A 164 6.48 10.55 -8.52
C LEU A 164 6.66 9.65 -9.74
N GLY A 165 7.53 8.65 -9.60
CA GLY A 165 7.69 7.59 -10.56
C GLY A 165 6.69 6.46 -10.31
N LEU A 166 6.13 5.90 -11.37
CA LEU A 166 5.37 4.67 -11.31
C LEU A 166 5.73 3.84 -12.53
N SER A 167 6.06 2.57 -12.30
CA SER A 167 6.30 1.61 -13.38
C SER A 167 5.22 0.54 -13.35
N THR A 168 4.73 0.22 -14.54
CA THR A 168 3.64 -0.72 -14.77
C THR A 168 4.02 -1.56 -15.97
N VAL A 169 3.70 -2.85 -15.92
CA VAL A 169 3.79 -3.72 -17.09
C VAL A 169 2.74 -3.29 -18.13
N ALA A 170 3.18 -3.24 -19.39
CA ALA A 170 2.24 -3.16 -20.51
C ALA A 170 1.36 -4.42 -20.53
N LYS A 171 0.19 -4.33 -21.18
CA LYS A 171 -0.82 -5.40 -21.26
C LYS A 171 -0.26 -6.74 -21.78
N ASP A 172 0.84 -6.69 -22.51
CA ASP A 172 1.53 -7.84 -23.13
C ASP A 172 2.83 -8.25 -22.39
N GLY A 173 3.05 -7.72 -21.18
CA GLY A 173 4.25 -7.95 -20.39
C GLY A 173 4.23 -9.29 -19.66
N ALA A 174 5.23 -10.14 -19.95
CA ALA A 174 5.49 -11.41 -19.26
C ALA A 174 5.66 -11.17 -17.75
N GLY A 175 4.74 -11.68 -16.93
CA GLY A 175 4.85 -11.57 -15.48
C GLY A 175 3.60 -11.97 -14.70
N ARG A 176 2.42 -11.96 -15.35
CA ARG A 176 1.24 -12.58 -14.76
C ARG A 176 1.34 -14.09 -14.94
N LYS A 177 1.58 -14.83 -13.86
CA LYS A 177 1.32 -16.27 -13.86
C LYS A 177 -0.20 -16.43 -13.97
N GLU A 178 -0.68 -16.98 -15.08
CA GLU A 178 -2.08 -17.42 -15.25
C GLU A 178 -2.39 -18.62 -14.37
#